data_AF-A0A8J6J989-F1
#
_entry.id   AF-A0A8J6J989-F1
#
_cell.length_a   1.000
_cell.length_b   1.000
_cell.length_c   1.000
_cell.angle_alpha   90.00
_cell.angle_beta   90.00
_cell.angle_gamma   90.00
#
_symmetry.space_group_name_H-M   'P 1'
#
loop_
_entity.id
_entity.type
_entity.pdbx_description
1 polymer ?
#
loop_
_entity_poly.entity_id
_entity_poly.type
_entity_poly.pdbx_seq_one_letter_code
_entity_poly.pdbx_strand_id
1 'polypeptide(L)'
;MREIDLRHTYSAAGKEALRARQVRHLEARLRDFGPDGPEVLEADQASGTIFARFPGRSTESVVARLERDHGILVDLEGNRAVFHLSPQVSFEALDYVWGCLFQILE
;
A
#
# COMPACT_ATOMS: atom_id res chain seq x y z
N MET A 1 -11.40 -13.28 7.68
CA MET A 1 -10.27 -12.92 6.79
C MET A 1 -9.13 -12.44 7.69
N ARG A 2 -7.86 -12.73 7.36
CA ARG A 2 -6.72 -12.29 8.19
C ARG A 2 -6.45 -10.82 7.88
N GLU A 3 -6.34 -10.00 8.93
CA GLU A 3 -5.98 -8.59 8.84
C GLU A 3 -4.61 -8.41 8.18
N ILE A 4 -4.47 -7.39 7.33
CA ILE A 4 -3.22 -7.01 6.67
C ILE A 4 -2.80 -5.66 7.24
N ASP A 5 -1.78 -5.65 8.11
CA ASP A 5 -1.25 -4.42 8.70
C ASP A 5 -0.08 -3.86 7.87
N LEU A 6 -0.29 -2.68 7.28
CA LEU A 6 0.69 -1.90 6.52
C LEU A 6 0.96 -0.54 7.17
N ARG A 7 0.61 -0.33 8.45
CA ARG A 7 0.90 0.93 9.18
C ARG A 7 2.27 0.96 9.82
N HIS A 8 2.94 -0.19 9.90
CA HIS A 8 4.16 -0.32 10.68
C HIS A 8 5.29 -0.90 9.85
N THR A 9 6.43 -0.21 9.85
CA THR A 9 7.68 -0.80 9.36
C THR A 9 8.20 -1.76 10.40
N TYR A 10 8.35 -3.03 10.01
CA TYR A 10 9.10 -4.00 10.80
C TYR A 10 10.55 -4.09 10.31
N SER A 11 11.44 -4.52 11.21
CA SER A 11 12.83 -4.76 10.86
C SER A 11 12.94 -5.72 9.68
N ALA A 12 13.73 -5.32 8.68
CA ALA A 12 14.09 -6.15 7.54
C ALA A 12 15.54 -6.61 7.58
N ALA A 13 16.18 -6.63 8.76
CA ALA A 13 17.56 -7.09 8.91
C ALA A 13 17.74 -8.48 8.27
N GLY A 14 18.62 -8.58 7.26
CA GLY A 14 18.86 -9.80 6.50
C GLY A 14 17.78 -10.16 5.46
N LYS A 15 16.80 -9.28 5.24
CA LYS A 15 15.69 -9.39 4.26
C LYS A 15 15.45 -8.11 3.46
N GLU A 16 16.44 -7.23 3.39
CA GLU A 16 16.36 -5.91 2.75
C GLU A 16 16.04 -6.05 1.25
N ALA A 17 16.65 -7.02 0.57
CA ALA A 17 16.37 -7.30 -0.84
C ALA A 17 14.93 -7.82 -1.07
N LEU A 18 14.33 -8.51 -0.09
CA LEU A 18 12.92 -8.89 -0.16
C LEU A 18 12.03 -7.66 0.02
N ARG A 19 12.30 -6.81 1.01
CA ARG A 19 11.56 -5.56 1.21
C ARG A 19 11.59 -4.65 -0.02
N ALA A 20 12.77 -4.47 -0.61
CA ALA A 20 12.92 -3.71 -1.83
C ALA A 20 12.09 -4.29 -3.01
N ARG A 21 12.01 -5.63 -3.11
CA ARG A 21 11.14 -6.29 -4.11
C ARG A 21 9.65 -6.06 -3.82
N GLN A 22 9.23 -6.09 -2.56
CA GLN A 22 7.85 -5.82 -2.17
C GLN A 22 7.43 -4.38 -2.49
N VAL A 23 8.32 -3.41 -2.24
CA VAL A 23 8.09 -2.00 -2.62
C VAL A 23 7.90 -1.88 -4.12
N ARG A 24 8.83 -2.39 -4.93
CA ARG A 24 8.71 -2.34 -6.40
C ARG A 24 7.45 -3.05 -6.91
N HIS A 25 7.05 -4.14 -6.26
CA HIS A 25 5.84 -4.88 -6.62
C HIS A 25 4.58 -4.06 -6.38
N LEU A 26 4.37 -3.56 -5.16
CA LEU A 26 3.18 -2.76 -4.86
C LEU A 26 3.18 -1.44 -5.65
N GLU A 27 4.34 -0.81 -5.82
CA GLU A 27 4.49 0.39 -6.64
C GLU A 27 4.03 0.15 -8.10
N ALA A 28 4.46 -0.95 -8.72
CA ALA A 28 4.01 -1.31 -10.06
C ALA A 28 2.50 -1.53 -10.12
N ARG A 29 1.95 -2.28 -9.15
CA ARG A 29 0.50 -2.53 -9.04
C ARG A 29 -0.32 -1.25 -8.90
N LEU A 30 0.14 -0.30 -8.09
CA LEU A 30 -0.54 0.99 -7.95
C LEU A 30 -0.53 1.78 -9.26
N ARG A 31 0.57 1.72 -10.03
CA ARG A 31 0.68 2.37 -11.34
C ARG A 31 -0.12 1.68 -12.44
N ASP A 32 -0.40 0.38 -12.33
CA ASP A 32 -1.21 -0.37 -13.29
C ASP A 32 -2.66 0.14 -13.41
N PHE A 33 -3.15 0.94 -12.45
CA PHE A 33 -4.46 1.60 -12.54
C PHE A 33 -4.52 2.68 -13.65
N GLY A 34 -3.39 3.23 -14.08
CA GLY A 34 -3.36 4.30 -15.07
C GLY A 34 -3.68 5.69 -14.50
N PRO A 35 -4.05 6.67 -15.36
CA PRO A 35 -4.12 8.09 -15.02
C PRO A 35 -5.12 8.47 -13.93
N ASP A 36 -6.20 7.70 -13.79
CA ASP A 36 -7.26 7.95 -12.81
C ASP A 36 -7.09 7.13 -11.52
N GLY A 37 -5.97 6.42 -11.41
CA GLY A 37 -5.63 5.53 -10.31
C GLY A 37 -4.98 6.20 -9.11
N PRO A 38 -4.46 5.39 -8.16
CA PRO A 38 -3.58 5.87 -7.12
C PRO A 38 -2.34 6.55 -7.71
N GLU A 39 -2.04 7.75 -7.24
CA GLU A 39 -0.82 8.46 -7.60
C GLU A 39 0.25 8.16 -6.57
N VAL A 40 1.28 7.42 -6.99
CA VAL A 40 2.48 7.15 -6.18
C VAL A 40 3.36 8.39 -6.15
N LEU A 41 3.49 9.01 -4.97
CA LEU A 41 4.29 10.20 -4.73
C LEU A 41 5.77 9.86 -4.48
N GLU A 42 6.02 8.79 -3.74
CA GLU A 42 7.35 8.30 -3.40
C GLU A 42 7.29 6.79 -3.10
N ALA A 43 8.34 6.07 -3.48
CA ALA A 43 8.51 4.65 -3.19
C ALA A 43 9.95 4.37 -2.75
N ASP A 44 10.19 4.37 -1.44
CA ASP A 44 11.51 4.15 -0.87
C ASP A 44 11.73 2.67 -0.53
N GLN A 45 12.58 2.03 -1.34
CA GLN A 45 12.97 0.63 -1.17
C GLN A 45 13.83 0.40 0.08
N ALA A 46 14.56 1.42 0.54
CA ALA A 46 15.43 1.33 1.71
C ALA A 46 14.61 1.32 3.00
N SER A 47 13.67 2.26 3.20
CA SER A 47 12.77 2.23 4.36
C SER A 47 11.65 1.19 4.24
N GLY A 48 11.25 0.85 3.01
CA GLY A 48 10.08 0.02 2.76
C GLY A 48 8.78 0.82 2.67
N THR A 49 8.83 2.11 2.36
CA THR A 49 7.66 2.99 2.45
C THR A 49 7.19 3.41 1.07
N ILE A 50 5.88 3.37 0.83
CA ILE A 50 5.26 3.96 -0.34
C ILE A 50 4.27 5.03 0.11
N PHE A 51 4.42 6.23 -0.44
CA PHE A 51 3.46 7.31 -0.28
C PHE A 51 2.59 7.38 -1.52
N ALA A 52 1.27 7.38 -1.34
CA ALA A 52 0.32 7.56 -2.42
C ALA A 52 -0.80 8.53 -2.04
N ARG A 53 -1.43 9.10 -3.05
CA ARG A 53 -2.71 9.82 -2.91
C ARG A 53 -3.71 9.27 -3.92
N PHE A 54 -4.99 9.57 -3.72
CA PHE A 54 -6.05 9.10 -4.60
C PHE A 54 -6.77 10.29 -5.24
N PRO A 55 -6.32 10.77 -6.41
CA PRO A 55 -6.98 11.87 -7.13
C PRO A 55 -8.48 11.60 -7.34
N GLY A 56 -9.30 12.66 -7.27
CA GLY A 56 -10.76 12.56 -7.41
C GLY A 56 -11.48 11.98 -6.19
N ARG A 57 -10.76 11.47 -5.18
CA ARG A 57 -11.33 10.93 -3.94
C ARG A 57 -10.58 11.49 -2.72
N SER A 58 -11.19 11.37 -1.54
CA SER A 58 -10.48 11.66 -0.29
C SER A 58 -9.58 10.47 0.06
N THR A 59 -8.28 10.72 0.28
CA THR A 59 -7.34 9.65 0.67
C THR A 59 -7.76 9.02 2.00
N GLU A 60 -8.21 9.83 2.96
CA GLU A 60 -8.76 9.36 4.23
C GLU A 60 -9.95 8.43 4.02
N SER A 61 -10.86 8.77 3.11
CA SER A 61 -12.03 7.94 2.81
C SER A 61 -11.64 6.59 2.20
N VAL A 62 -10.65 6.58 1.30
CA VAL A 62 -10.12 5.34 0.69
C VAL A 62 -9.46 4.45 1.76
N VAL A 63 -8.61 5.02 2.61
CA VAL A 63 -7.96 4.30 3.72
C VAL A 63 -9.01 3.74 4.70
N ALA A 64 -10.01 4.54 5.07
CA ALA A 64 -11.09 4.08 5.94
C ALA A 64 -11.92 2.93 5.33
N ARG A 65 -12.11 2.93 3.99
CA ARG A 65 -12.77 1.82 3.27
C ARG A 65 -11.90 0.56 3.25
N LEU A 66 -10.59 0.70 3.01
CA LEU A 66 -9.66 -0.43 3.06
C LEU A 66 -9.70 -1.14 4.42
N GLU A 67 -9.71 -0.38 5.51
CA GLU A 67 -9.79 -0.94 6.87
C GLU A 67 -11.16 -1.56 7.12
N ARG A 68 -12.24 -0.80 6.96
CA ARG A 68 -13.59 -1.23 7.34
C ARG A 68 -14.11 -2.38 6.48
N ASP A 69 -13.89 -2.32 5.17
CA ASP A 69 -14.53 -3.23 4.21
C ASP A 69 -13.63 -4.45 3.92
N HIS A 70 -12.30 -4.33 4.12
CA HIS A 70 -11.32 -5.36 3.73
C HIS A 70 -10.29 -5.71 4.82
N GLY A 71 -10.30 -5.06 5.99
CA GLY A 71 -9.33 -5.34 7.07
C GLY A 71 -7.88 -5.04 6.68
N ILE A 72 -7.67 -4.06 5.77
CA ILE A 72 -6.36 -3.60 5.33
C ILE A 72 -6.07 -2.29 6.04
N LEU A 73 -5.08 -2.31 6.93
CA LEU A 73 -4.69 -1.16 7.73
C LEU A 73 -3.56 -0.42 7.02
N VAL A 74 -3.79 0.84 6.68
CA VAL A 74 -2.82 1.71 5.98
C VAL A 74 -2.69 2.99 6.79
N ASP A 75 -1.47 3.51 6.92
CA ASP A 75 -1.27 4.74 7.69
C ASP A 75 -1.65 5.97 6.84
N LEU A 76 -1.96 7.08 7.52
CA LEU A 76 -2.38 8.33 6.89
C LEU A 76 -1.51 9.48 7.39
N GLU A 77 -0.68 10.03 6.52
CA GLU A 77 0.15 11.20 6.82
C GLU A 77 -0.33 12.43 6.05
N GLY A 78 -1.16 13.25 6.70
CA GLY A 78 -1.85 14.36 6.07
C GLY A 78 -2.88 13.84 5.06
N ASN A 79 -2.73 14.16 3.78
CA ASN A 79 -3.60 13.66 2.70
C ASN A 79 -2.96 12.51 1.88
N ARG A 80 -1.99 11.81 2.46
CA ARG A 80 -1.23 10.74 1.81
C ARG A 80 -1.45 9.43 2.56
N ALA A 81 -1.77 8.37 1.82
CA ALA A 81 -1.73 7.02 2.33
C ALA A 81 -0.28 6.55 2.35
N VAL A 82 0.11 5.91 3.44
CA VAL A 82 1.47 5.41 3.66
C VAL A 82 1.42 3.91 3.87
N PHE A 83 2.05 3.19 2.94
CA PHE A 83 2.17 1.74 2.99
C PHE A 83 3.56 1.37 3.50
N HIS A 84 3.63 0.74 4.67
CA HIS A 84 4.87 0.24 5.25
C HIS A 84 5.05 -1.25 4.92
N LEU A 85 5.90 -1.52 3.94
CA LEU A 85 6.20 -2.86 3.44
C LEU A 85 7.20 -3.52 4.38
N SER A 86 6.84 -4.71 4.85
CA SER A 86 7.74 -5.53 5.65
C SER A 86 7.86 -6.95 5.09
N PRO A 87 8.97 -7.65 5.38
CA PRO A 87 9.16 -9.04 4.95
C PRO A 87 8.11 -10.05 5.47
N GLN A 88 7.21 -9.63 6.37
CA GLN A 88 6.13 -10.48 6.89
C GLN A 88 4.90 -10.48 5.98
N VAL A 89 4.75 -9.47 5.12
CA VAL A 89 3.64 -9.35 4.18
C VAL A 89 3.94 -10.19 2.94
N SER A 90 3.06 -11.11 2.55
CA SER A 90 3.27 -11.90 1.33
C SER A 90 3.00 -11.06 0.08
N PHE A 91 3.57 -11.45 -1.07
CA PHE A 91 3.19 -10.84 -2.36
C PHE A 91 1.71 -11.03 -2.68
N GLU A 92 1.12 -12.17 -2.29
CA GLU A 92 -0.32 -12.43 -2.40
C GLU A 92 -1.15 -11.41 -1.61
N ALA A 93 -0.71 -11.04 -0.41
CA ALA A 93 -1.37 -9.99 0.36
C ALA A 93 -1.29 -8.62 -0.34
N LEU A 94 -0.17 -8.32 -1.02
CA LEU A 94 -0.04 -7.08 -1.80
C LEU A 94 -0.95 -7.09 -3.04
N ASP A 95 -1.07 -8.23 -3.73
CA ASP A 95 -2.00 -8.38 -4.84
C ASP A 95 -3.47 -8.30 -4.36
N TYR A 96 -3.77 -8.78 -3.16
CA TYR A 96 -5.08 -8.61 -2.53
C TYR A 96 -5.39 -7.13 -2.24
N VAL A 97 -4.42 -6.37 -1.70
CA VAL A 97 -4.55 -4.92 -1.48
C VAL A 97 -4.86 -4.21 -2.79
N TRP A 98 -4.14 -4.54 -3.86
CA TRP A 98 -4.40 -4.01 -5.20
C TRP A 98 -5.82 -4.29 -5.68
N GLY A 99 -6.30 -5.54 -5.55
CA GLY A 99 -7.67 -5.91 -5.92
C GLY A 99 -8.75 -5.18 -5.12
N CYS A 100 -8.52 -4.94 -3.82
CA CYS A 100 -9.46 -4.18 -2.98
C CYS A 100 -9.48 -2.69 -3.35
N LEU A 101 -8.32 -2.12 -3.65
CA LEU A 101 -8.24 -0.75 -4.19
C LEU A 101 -9.04 -0.63 -5.49
N PHE A 102 -9.01 -1.64 -6.35
CA PHE A 102 -9.80 -1.64 -7.60
C PHE A 102 -11.30 -1.55 -7.31
N GLN A 103 -11.80 -2.36 -6.39
CA GLN A 103 -13.20 -2.33 -5.96
C GLN A 103 -13.63 -1.03 -5.26
N ILE A 104 -12.68 -0.32 -4.63
CA ILE A 104 -12.96 0.95 -3.95
C ILE A 104 -12.97 2.13 -4.92
N LEU A 105 -12.08 2.08 -5.93
CA LEU A 105 -11.80 3.18 -6.84
C LEU A 105 -12.62 3.15 -8.14
N GLU A 106 -13.24 2.02 -8.50
CA GLU A 106 -14.39 1.98 -9.41
C GLU A 106 -15.68 2.46 -8.72
#